data_AF-A0A512AQZ9-F1
#
_entry.id   AF-A0A512AQZ9-F1
#
_cell.length_a   1.000
_cell.length_b   1.000
_cell.length_c   1.000
_cell.angle_alpha   90.00
_cell.angle_beta   90.00
_cell.angle_gamma   90.00
#
_symmetry.space_group_name_H-M   'P 1'
#
loop_
_entity.id
_entity.type
_entity.pdbx_description
1 polymer ?
#
loop_
_entity_poly.entity_id
_entity_poly.type
_entity_poly.pdbx_seq_one_letter_code
_entity_poly.pdbx_strand_id
1 'polypeptide(L)'
;MVKSANNPGGTPIEVFDGYRTALAANRAQFYLDVASGPFYGFNRPGAKVSEGLIRNWWRQGMMGGAKAHYDCIKVFSETDLSDDLKRIDVPVLVMHSEDDQVVPFGDSAPLAVKLLKQGSLKIYKGLPHGMFASHPEIINPDILAFLKA
;
A
#
# COMPACT_ATOMS: atom_id res chain seq x y z
N MET A 1 0.53 0.80 11.24
CA MET A 1 -0.51 1.51 10.47
C MET A 1 -1.73 1.82 11.32
N VAL A 2 -2.25 0.85 12.07
CA VAL A 2 -3.39 1.14 12.96
C VAL A 2 -3.01 2.15 14.03
N LYS A 3 -3.99 2.96 14.43
CA LYS A 3 -3.87 3.84 15.59
C LYS A 3 -3.72 3.00 16.86
N SER A 4 -2.68 3.26 17.62
CA SER A 4 -2.40 2.59 18.90
C SER A 4 -1.69 3.53 19.86
N ALA A 5 -1.40 3.07 21.08
CA ALA A 5 -0.57 3.83 22.02
C ALA A 5 0.84 4.11 21.47
N ASN A 6 1.40 3.16 20.71
CA ASN A 6 2.72 3.29 20.09
C ASN A 6 2.68 3.97 18.72
N ASN A 7 1.48 4.14 18.14
CA ASN A 7 1.27 4.83 16.88
C ASN A 7 0.03 5.77 16.94
N PRO A 8 0.12 6.91 17.66
CA PRO A 8 -1.03 7.79 17.87
C PRO A 8 -1.52 8.49 16.59
N GLY A 9 -0.64 8.63 15.58
CA GLY A 9 -0.95 9.16 14.25
C GLY A 9 -1.59 8.15 13.29
N GLY A 10 -1.74 6.89 13.73
CA GLY A 10 -2.22 5.81 12.89
C GLY A 10 -3.66 5.95 12.42
N THR A 11 -4.00 5.10 11.46
CA THR A 11 -5.35 5.00 10.88
C THR A 11 -6.31 4.37 11.89
N PRO A 12 -7.51 4.92 12.12
CA PRO A 12 -8.50 4.34 13.04
C PRO A 12 -8.85 2.89 12.67
N ILE A 13 -9.07 2.04 13.68
CA ILE A 13 -9.33 0.60 13.48
C ILE A 13 -10.60 0.37 12.65
N GLU A 14 -11.55 1.29 12.72
CA GLU A 14 -12.84 1.25 12.02
C GLU A 14 -12.66 1.24 10.49
N VAL A 15 -11.57 1.81 9.98
CA VAL A 15 -11.24 1.74 8.54
C VAL A 15 -10.93 0.29 8.14
N PHE A 16 -10.10 -0.40 8.94
CA PHE A 16 -9.73 -1.79 8.68
C PHE A 16 -10.90 -2.76 8.95
N ASP A 17 -11.72 -2.49 9.96
CA ASP A 17 -12.96 -3.24 10.21
C ASP A 17 -13.99 -3.05 9.09
N GLY A 18 -14.03 -1.87 8.47
CA GLY A 18 -14.79 -1.62 7.25
C GLY A 18 -14.33 -2.52 6.10
N TYR A 19 -13.02 -2.66 5.88
CA TYR A 19 -12.46 -3.56 4.87
C TYR A 19 -12.81 -5.03 5.17
N ARG A 20 -12.70 -5.46 6.43
CA ARG A 20 -13.10 -6.82 6.86
C ARG A 20 -14.56 -7.10 6.56
N THR A 21 -15.43 -6.15 6.93
CA THR A 21 -16.87 -6.26 6.72
C THR A 21 -17.21 -6.33 5.23
N ALA A 22 -16.64 -5.44 4.41
CA ALA A 22 -16.86 -5.42 2.96
C ALA A 22 -16.37 -6.71 2.28
N LEU A 23 -15.17 -7.20 2.65
CA LEU A 23 -14.62 -8.44 2.12
C LEU A 23 -15.51 -9.65 2.49
N ALA A 24 -15.93 -9.74 3.75
CA ALA A 24 -16.78 -10.83 4.24
C ALA A 24 -18.17 -10.81 3.59
N ALA A 25 -18.74 -9.62 3.38
CA ALA A 25 -20.05 -9.46 2.75
C ALA A 25 -20.04 -9.78 1.26
N ASN A 26 -19.07 -9.25 0.51
CA ASN A 26 -18.96 -9.49 -0.93
C ASN A 26 -17.53 -9.25 -1.43
N ARG A 27 -16.67 -10.27 -1.27
CA ARG A 27 -15.28 -10.19 -1.73
C ARG A 27 -15.15 -9.81 -3.21
N ALA A 28 -16.04 -10.31 -4.08
CA ALA A 28 -15.93 -10.05 -5.51
C ALA A 28 -16.12 -8.57 -5.84
N GLN A 29 -17.10 -7.91 -5.19
CA GLN A 29 -17.31 -6.47 -5.34
C GLN A 29 -16.22 -5.66 -4.64
N PHE A 30 -15.84 -6.05 -3.42
CA PHE A 30 -14.73 -5.42 -2.70
C PHE A 30 -13.45 -5.33 -3.54
N TYR A 31 -13.07 -6.43 -4.21
CA TYR A 31 -11.89 -6.43 -5.07
C TYR A 31 -12.08 -5.58 -6.34
N LEU A 32 -13.30 -5.40 -6.85
CA LEU A 32 -13.53 -4.48 -7.96
C LEU A 32 -13.40 -3.03 -7.49
N ASP A 33 -14.03 -2.68 -6.36
CA ASP A 33 -14.12 -1.31 -5.85
C ASP A 33 -12.76 -0.75 -5.43
N VAL A 34 -11.92 -1.58 -4.79
CA VAL A 34 -10.58 -1.15 -4.38
C VAL A 34 -9.71 -0.84 -5.61
N ALA A 35 -9.74 -1.68 -6.65
CA ALA A 35 -8.96 -1.46 -7.87
C ALA A 35 -9.52 -0.34 -8.75
N SER A 36 -10.84 -0.26 -8.92
CA SER A 36 -11.50 0.78 -9.72
C SER A 36 -11.52 2.14 -9.03
N GLY A 37 -11.20 2.19 -7.73
CA GLY A 37 -11.11 3.41 -6.95
C GLY A 37 -9.69 3.71 -6.46
N PRO A 38 -9.43 3.60 -5.14
CA PRO A 38 -8.27 4.22 -4.51
C PRO A 38 -6.93 3.56 -4.84
N PHE A 39 -6.91 2.26 -5.15
CA PHE A 39 -5.65 1.53 -5.33
C PHE A 39 -4.85 2.04 -6.53
N TYR A 40 -5.50 2.24 -7.69
CA TYR A 40 -4.87 2.83 -8.87
C TYR A 40 -5.18 4.32 -9.05
N GLY A 41 -5.92 4.93 -8.12
CA GLY A 41 -6.32 6.34 -8.18
C GLY A 41 -7.37 6.64 -9.25
N PHE A 42 -8.08 5.63 -9.74
CA PHE A 42 -9.12 5.76 -10.76
C PHE A 42 -10.38 6.49 -10.27
N ASN A 43 -10.51 6.69 -8.96
CA ASN A 43 -11.51 7.59 -8.35
C ASN A 43 -11.14 9.09 -8.45
N ARG A 44 -9.95 9.45 -8.93
CA ARG A 44 -9.53 10.86 -9.02
C ARG A 44 -10.07 11.53 -10.30
N PRO A 45 -10.39 12.83 -10.26
CA PRO A 45 -10.76 13.58 -11.45
C PRO A 45 -9.68 13.49 -12.54
N GLY A 46 -10.10 13.22 -13.78
CA GLY A 46 -9.18 13.12 -14.92
C GLY A 46 -8.37 11.83 -14.99
N ALA A 47 -8.59 10.87 -14.10
CA ALA A 47 -7.90 9.59 -14.15
C ALA A 47 -8.24 8.81 -15.43
N LYS A 48 -7.21 8.32 -16.13
CA LYS A 48 -7.37 7.42 -17.26
C LYS A 48 -7.55 5.99 -16.74
N VAL A 49 -8.80 5.58 -16.59
CA VAL A 49 -9.16 4.24 -16.08
C VAL A 49 -8.61 3.14 -17.00
N SER A 50 -7.97 2.14 -16.41
CA SER A 50 -7.46 0.96 -17.11
C SER A 50 -8.21 -0.30 -16.67
N GLU A 51 -9.17 -0.74 -17.48
CA GLU A 51 -9.89 -2.00 -17.25
C GLU A 51 -8.93 -3.20 -17.16
N GLY A 52 -7.85 -3.21 -17.94
CA GLY A 52 -6.85 -4.28 -17.87
C GLY A 52 -6.21 -4.40 -16.48
N LEU A 53 -5.86 -3.27 -15.85
CA LEU A 53 -5.32 -3.25 -14.49
C LEU A 53 -6.39 -3.67 -13.47
N ILE A 54 -7.60 -3.14 -13.58
CA ILE A 54 -8.71 -3.47 -12.66
C ILE A 54 -9.00 -4.96 -12.69
N ARG A 55 -9.20 -5.52 -13.89
CA ARG A 55 -9.56 -6.94 -14.06
C ARG A 55 -8.42 -7.86 -13.68
N ASN A 56 -7.17 -7.50 -13.95
CA ASN A 56 -6.03 -8.31 -13.53
C ASN A 56 -5.83 -8.30 -12.00
N TRP A 57 -6.04 -7.17 -11.34
CA TRP A 57 -5.99 -7.08 -9.88
C TRP A 57 -7.12 -7.88 -9.23
N TRP A 58 -8.36 -7.72 -9.74
CA TRP A 58 -9.51 -8.50 -9.33
C TRP A 58 -9.28 -10.01 -9.51
N ARG A 59 -8.76 -10.43 -10.67
CA ARG A 59 -8.45 -11.84 -10.95
C ARG A 59 -7.52 -12.42 -9.90
N GLN A 60 -6.45 -11.70 -9.53
CA GLN A 60 -5.52 -12.14 -8.47
C GLN A 60 -6.22 -12.23 -7.11
N GLY A 61 -7.03 -11.23 -6.74
CA GLY A 61 -7.82 -11.25 -5.51
C GLY A 61 -8.82 -12.40 -5.44
N MET A 62 -9.40 -12.80 -6.58
CA MET A 62 -10.34 -13.92 -6.65
C MET A 62 -9.66 -15.29 -6.69
N MET A 63 -8.40 -15.36 -7.13
CA MET A 63 -7.58 -16.58 -7.08
C MET A 63 -7.10 -16.91 -5.66
N GLY A 64 -7.12 -15.95 -4.74
CA GLY A 64 -6.73 -16.18 -3.35
C GLY A 64 -7.86 -16.62 -2.42
N GLY A 65 -7.48 -17.08 -1.23
CA GLY A 65 -8.41 -17.57 -0.21
C GLY A 65 -9.11 -16.45 0.53
N ALA A 66 -10.44 -16.46 0.58
CA ALA A 66 -11.24 -15.42 1.25
C ALA A 66 -10.86 -15.24 2.73
N LYS A 67 -10.69 -16.35 3.47
CA LYS A 67 -10.24 -16.31 4.87
C LYS A 67 -8.84 -15.73 5.02
N ALA A 68 -7.91 -16.16 4.17
CA ALA A 68 -6.54 -15.63 4.19
C ALA A 68 -6.52 -14.12 3.96
N HIS A 69 -7.31 -13.64 3.00
CA HIS A 69 -7.43 -12.20 2.73
C HIS A 69 -8.10 -11.43 3.87
N TYR A 70 -9.13 -11.98 4.50
CA TYR A 70 -9.76 -11.40 5.69
C TYR A 70 -8.76 -11.26 6.84
N ASP A 71 -8.06 -12.35 7.17
CA ASP A 71 -7.08 -12.38 8.25
C ASP A 71 -5.88 -11.47 7.93
N CYS A 72 -5.48 -11.38 6.66
CA CYS A 72 -4.40 -10.50 6.21
C CYS A 72 -4.68 -9.02 6.51
N ILE A 73 -5.96 -8.58 6.54
CA ILE A 73 -6.30 -7.21 6.93
C ILE A 73 -5.79 -6.89 8.33
N LYS A 74 -5.93 -7.81 9.28
CA LYS A 74 -5.32 -7.68 10.60
C LYS A 74 -3.80 -7.68 10.53
N VAL A 75 -3.22 -8.63 9.81
CA VAL A 75 -1.76 -8.77 9.75
C VAL A 75 -1.10 -7.50 9.22
N PHE A 76 -1.54 -6.93 8.10
CA PHE A 76 -0.87 -5.74 7.55
C PHE A 76 -1.15 -4.45 8.34
N SER A 77 -2.31 -4.34 9.03
CA SER A 77 -2.70 -3.09 9.69
C SER A 77 -2.21 -3.01 11.14
N GLU A 78 -2.22 -4.13 11.86
CA GLU A 78 -2.00 -4.18 13.31
C GLU A 78 -0.63 -4.71 13.71
N THR A 79 0.12 -5.35 12.80
CA THR A 79 1.50 -5.78 13.11
C THR A 79 2.42 -4.57 13.19
N ASP A 80 3.11 -4.43 14.32
CA ASP A 80 4.16 -3.43 14.49
C ASP A 80 5.50 -4.00 14.02
N LEU A 81 6.03 -3.43 12.93
CA LEU A 81 7.31 -3.82 12.33
C LEU A 81 8.48 -2.91 12.75
N SER A 82 8.27 -2.04 13.75
CA SER A 82 9.27 -1.03 14.14
C SER A 82 10.61 -1.64 14.55
N ASP A 83 10.59 -2.75 15.30
CA ASP A 83 11.82 -3.42 15.73
C ASP A 83 12.47 -4.23 14.61
N ASP A 84 11.69 -4.74 13.67
CA ASP A 84 12.24 -5.41 12.48
C ASP A 84 13.01 -4.41 11.60
N LEU A 85 12.45 -3.21 11.38
CA LEU A 85 13.13 -2.15 10.62
C LEU A 85 14.47 -1.75 11.24
N LYS A 86 14.54 -1.65 12.58
CA LYS A 86 15.80 -1.34 13.30
C LYS A 86 16.86 -2.43 13.14
N ARG A 87 16.45 -3.68 12.88
CA ARG A 87 17.36 -4.82 12.74
C ARG A 87 18.01 -4.88 11.37
N ILE A 88 17.36 -4.38 10.33
CA ILE A 88 17.87 -4.39 8.95
C ILE A 88 19.21 -3.64 8.87
N ASP A 89 20.23 -4.32 8.36
CA ASP A 89 21.63 -3.88 8.31
C ASP A 89 22.19 -3.78 6.89
N VAL A 90 21.34 -3.91 5.87
CA VAL A 90 21.66 -3.72 4.45
C VAL A 90 21.05 -2.40 3.93
N PRO A 91 21.53 -1.86 2.78
CA PRO A 91 20.89 -0.73 2.13
C PRO A 91 19.41 -1.00 1.83
N VAL A 92 18.54 -0.02 2.11
CA VAL A 92 17.11 -0.10 1.82
C VAL A 92 16.64 1.14 1.08
N LEU A 93 15.91 0.94 -0.01
CA LEU A 93 15.16 1.99 -0.69
C LEU A 93 13.68 1.89 -0.30
N VAL A 94 13.16 2.97 0.30
CA VAL A 94 11.74 3.19 0.55
C VAL A 94 11.20 4.09 -0.57
N MET A 95 10.19 3.64 -1.29
CA MET A 95 9.54 4.37 -2.39
C MET A 95 8.08 4.60 -2.02
N HIS A 96 7.62 5.84 -1.95
CA HIS A 96 6.21 6.11 -1.60
C HIS A 96 5.70 7.42 -2.18
N SER A 97 4.38 7.50 -2.38
CA SER A 97 3.71 8.69 -2.89
C SER A 97 2.99 9.42 -1.77
N GLU A 98 3.03 10.75 -1.78
CA GLU A 98 2.25 11.59 -0.85
C GLU A 98 0.74 11.43 -1.06
N ASP A 99 0.32 11.01 -2.26
CA ASP A 99 -1.10 10.90 -2.66
C ASP A 99 -1.67 9.47 -2.56
N ASP A 100 -0.96 8.56 -1.89
CA ASP A 100 -1.42 7.20 -1.62
C ASP A 100 -2.68 7.21 -0.74
N GLN A 101 -3.80 6.74 -1.31
CA GLN A 101 -5.11 6.69 -0.65
C GLN A 101 -5.33 5.41 0.18
N VAL A 102 -4.41 4.44 0.14
CA VAL A 102 -4.53 3.14 0.80
C VAL A 102 -3.61 3.06 2.02
N VAL A 103 -2.36 3.49 1.87
CA VAL A 103 -1.37 3.54 2.95
C VAL A 103 -0.93 5.00 3.13
N PRO A 104 -1.43 5.72 4.16
CA PRO A 104 -1.16 7.14 4.32
C PRO A 104 0.33 7.43 4.47
N PHE A 105 0.88 8.25 3.58
CA PHE A 105 2.31 8.60 3.55
C PHE A 105 2.86 9.04 4.91
N GLY A 106 2.16 9.92 5.62
CA GLY A 106 2.62 10.47 6.90
C GLY A 106 2.77 9.43 8.02
N ASP A 107 2.04 8.31 7.94
CA ASP A 107 2.06 7.21 8.93
C ASP A 107 2.83 5.97 8.42
N SER A 108 3.65 6.13 7.37
CA SER A 108 4.38 5.02 6.76
C SER A 108 5.83 5.38 6.41
N ALA A 109 6.09 5.87 5.20
CA ALA A 109 7.42 5.92 4.62
C ALA A 109 8.40 6.84 5.37
N PRO A 110 8.03 8.06 5.82
CA PRO A 110 8.89 8.90 6.63
C PRO A 110 9.21 8.29 8.00
N LEU A 111 8.33 7.47 8.56
CA LEU A 111 8.58 6.76 9.83
C LEU A 111 9.51 5.57 9.60
N ALA A 112 9.22 4.77 8.56
CA ALA A 112 10.02 3.59 8.23
C ALA A 112 11.48 3.95 7.92
N VAL A 113 11.71 4.96 7.08
CA VAL A 113 13.08 5.37 6.71
C VAL A 113 13.90 5.87 7.90
N LYS A 114 13.26 6.49 8.91
CA LYS A 114 13.94 6.93 10.14
C LYS A 114 14.39 5.78 11.03
N LEU A 115 13.71 4.64 10.96
CA LEU A 115 14.03 3.44 11.75
C LEU A 115 15.13 2.60 11.09
N LEU A 116 15.29 2.70 9.77
CA LEU A 116 16.29 1.98 9.00
C LEU A 116 17.69 2.58 9.20
N LYS A 117 18.69 1.72 9.45
CA LYS A 117 20.10 2.14 9.59
C LYS A 117 20.68 2.73 8.30
N GLN A 118 20.28 2.16 7.16
CA GLN A 118 20.76 2.50 5.81
C GLN A 118 19.57 2.75 4.87
N GLY A 119 18.58 3.51 5.37
CA GLY A 119 17.37 3.84 4.63
C GLY A 119 17.56 5.04 3.70
N SER A 120 17.10 4.90 2.46
CA SER A 120 16.89 6.02 1.53
C SER A 120 15.40 6.13 1.21
N LEU A 121 14.89 7.36 1.03
CA LEU A 121 13.48 7.60 0.74
C LEU A 121 13.34 8.36 -0.59
N LYS A 122 12.61 7.76 -1.53
CA LYS A 122 12.16 8.39 -2.77
C LYS A 122 10.68 8.72 -2.64
N ILE A 123 10.36 10.01 -2.75
CA ILE A 123 8.99 10.53 -2.62
C ILE A 123 8.45 10.87 -4.00
N TYR A 124 7.22 10.43 -4.28
CA TYR A 124 6.47 10.77 -5.47
C TYR A 124 5.29 11.68 -5.13
N LYS A 125 4.90 12.53 -6.08
CA LYS A 125 3.72 13.39 -6.00
C LYS A 125 2.75 13.01 -7.11
N GLY A 126 1.46 12.99 -6.80
CA GLY A 126 0.39 12.69 -7.75
C GLY A 126 0.23 11.21 -8.12
N LEU A 127 1.05 10.30 -7.57
CA LEU A 127 0.99 8.88 -7.91
C LEU A 127 0.09 8.10 -6.94
N PRO A 128 -0.64 7.06 -7.40
CA PRO A 128 -1.51 6.26 -6.54
C PRO A 128 -0.71 5.19 -5.78
N HIS A 129 -1.40 4.43 -4.92
CA HIS A 129 -0.81 3.27 -4.23
C HIS A 129 -0.19 2.25 -5.21
N GLY A 130 -0.93 1.90 -6.26
CA GLY A 130 -0.53 0.98 -7.31
C GLY A 130 0.41 1.57 -8.37
N MET A 131 1.23 2.58 -8.03
CA MET A 131 2.11 3.31 -8.96
C MET A 131 3.08 2.42 -9.75
N PHE A 132 3.50 1.29 -9.18
CA PHE A 132 4.37 0.33 -9.85
C PHE A 132 3.73 -0.28 -11.12
N ALA A 133 2.40 -0.37 -11.17
CA ALA A 133 1.67 -0.92 -12.31
C ALA A 133 1.06 0.16 -13.21
N SER A 134 0.68 1.31 -12.64
CA SER A 134 0.10 2.42 -13.43
C SER A 134 1.15 3.36 -14.04
N HIS A 135 2.34 3.46 -13.44
CA HIS A 135 3.43 4.35 -13.89
C HIS A 135 4.80 3.61 -13.89
N PRO A 136 4.90 2.43 -14.53
CA PRO A 136 6.13 1.63 -14.52
C PRO A 136 7.33 2.37 -15.12
N GLU A 137 7.11 3.30 -16.05
CA GLU A 137 8.15 4.15 -16.66
C GLU A 137 8.79 5.13 -15.66
N ILE A 138 8.10 5.48 -14.57
CA ILE A 138 8.63 6.30 -13.49
C ILE A 138 9.30 5.43 -12.42
N ILE A 139 8.65 4.31 -12.05
CA ILE A 139 9.06 3.48 -10.92
C ILE A 139 10.25 2.57 -11.27
N ASN A 140 10.25 1.94 -12.45
CA ASN A 140 11.27 0.95 -12.81
C ASN A 140 12.70 1.53 -12.90
N PRO A 141 12.93 2.73 -13.45
CA PRO A 141 14.28 3.33 -13.48
C PRO A 141 14.87 3.58 -12.10
N ASP A 142 14.04 4.00 -11.12
CA ASP A 142 14.50 4.25 -9.75
C ASP A 142 14.91 2.94 -9.05
N ILE A 143 14.15 1.86 -9.24
CA ILE A 143 14.53 0.52 -8.76
C ILE A 143 15.86 0.09 -9.40
N LEU A 144 15.99 0.24 -10.73
CA LEU A 144 17.21 -0.13 -11.44
C LEU A 144 18.42 0.67 -10.97
N ALA A 145 18.25 1.96 -10.68
CA ALA A 145 19.32 2.81 -10.17
C ALA A 145 19.81 2.33 -8.80
N PHE A 146 18.89 1.98 -7.89
CA PHE A 146 19.24 1.42 -6.58
C PHE A 146 19.97 0.08 -6.67
N LEU A 147 19.54 -0.82 -7.55
CA LEU A 147 20.18 -2.12 -7.73
C LEU A 147 21.60 -2.05 -8.33
N LYS A 148 21.97 -0.94 -8.96
CA LYS A 148 23.29 -0.72 -9.57
C LYS A 148 24.28 0.02 -8.65
N ALA A 149 23.80 0.54 -7.52
CA ALA A 149 24.58 1.38 -6.61
C ALA A 149 25.57 0.58 -5.75
#